data_AF-A0A3L7TPZ2-F1
#
_entry.id   AF-A0A3L7TPZ2-F1
#
_cell.length_a   1.000
_cell.length_b   1.000
_cell.length_c   1.000
_cell.angle_alpha   90.00
_cell.angle_beta   90.00
_cell.angle_gamma   90.00
#
_symmetry.space_group_name_H-M   'P 1'
#
loop_
_entity.id
_entity.type
_entity.pdbx_description
1 polymer ?
#
loop_
_entity_poly.entity_id
_entity_poly.type
_entity_poly.pdbx_seq_one_letter_code
_entity_poly.pdbx_strand_id
1 'polypeptide(L)'
;MRVLCITTALSCASFAAAQQCPGVGDCREVHVEPGCVMPDCCALVCKVNPLCCEFTWDEACVDLALELCDGINCPAIGVCDDSHPTPGCNQYPCCDFICTIDGWCCSVTWDATCVNEANRLCGVTTCAIAIPLGAIEELEPCYDHFNDGCNGLIFASRAVNLGAVYAGKFATDAPRDTDWMSLARVPAGATIRAEIEGEFPWEFQLVTGSCEGPLEVPFLAHGGPCEGVSLIEFTVPSGDWFAVITGGVETRTFRNAFTCDEVDPNAPPPKEPPPPSPYGLRYWVRFTEHRLGDLDGDGIVDARDLSILLNAWGSNGTIADLNGSGSVDAADLTILLNAWTA
;
A
#
# COMPACT_ATOMS: atom_id res chain seq x y z
N MET A 1 -36.37 19.41 68.53
CA MET A 1 -36.45 19.92 67.15
C MET A 1 -35.51 19.05 66.31
N ARG A 2 -36.07 18.09 65.57
CA ARG A 2 -35.29 17.14 64.76
C ARG A 2 -34.88 17.84 63.47
N VAL A 3 -33.58 18.06 63.27
CA VAL A 3 -33.04 18.51 61.98
C VAL A 3 -32.73 17.25 61.18
N LEU A 4 -33.56 16.94 60.18
CA LEU A 4 -33.23 15.96 59.16
C LEU A 4 -32.12 16.55 58.28
N CYS A 5 -30.96 15.92 58.29
CA CYS A 5 -29.90 16.17 57.31
C CYS A 5 -30.23 15.31 56.08
N ILE A 6 -30.81 15.94 55.05
CA ILE A 6 -31.07 15.29 53.76
C ILE A 6 -29.74 15.30 52.99
N THR A 7 -29.12 14.14 52.89
CA THR A 7 -27.98 13.88 52.02
C THR A 7 -28.48 13.77 50.57
N THR A 8 -28.43 14.85 49.81
CA THR A 8 -28.45 14.77 48.34
C THR A 8 -27.01 14.86 47.85
N ALA A 9 -26.38 13.69 47.68
CA ALA A 9 -25.21 13.58 46.83
C ALA A 9 -25.66 13.89 45.41
N LEU A 10 -25.35 15.10 44.93
CA LEU A 10 -25.48 15.46 43.53
C LEU A 10 -24.39 14.66 42.79
N SER A 11 -24.75 13.46 42.33
CA SER A 11 -23.94 12.72 41.38
C SER A 11 -23.90 13.54 40.10
N CYS A 12 -22.80 14.28 39.87
CA CYS A 12 -22.40 14.64 38.53
C CYS A 12 -22.09 13.33 37.81
N ALA A 13 -23.12 12.71 37.23
CA ALA A 13 -22.92 11.73 36.20
C ALA A 13 -22.22 12.47 35.07
N SER A 14 -20.91 12.24 34.91
CA SER A 14 -20.22 12.52 33.67
C SER A 14 -20.92 11.70 32.59
N PHE A 15 -21.89 12.31 31.92
CA PHE A 15 -22.24 11.89 30.58
C PHE A 15 -21.03 12.26 29.72
N ALA A 16 -20.10 11.32 29.58
CA ALA A 16 -19.35 11.27 28.33
C ALA A 16 -20.40 10.94 27.28
N ALA A 17 -21.01 11.97 26.69
CA ALA A 17 -21.78 11.79 25.48
C ALA A 17 -20.85 11.08 24.49
N ALA A 18 -21.30 9.96 23.96
CA ALA A 18 -20.54 9.28 22.93
C ALA A 18 -20.42 10.26 21.76
N GLN A 19 -19.19 10.62 21.39
CA GLN A 19 -18.91 11.43 20.22
C GLN A 19 -19.60 10.78 19.01
N GLN A 20 -20.58 11.47 18.43
CA GLN A 20 -21.37 10.96 17.30
C GLN A 20 -20.71 11.30 15.96
N CYS A 21 -19.49 10.80 15.77
CA CYS A 21 -18.81 10.82 14.48
C CYS A 21 -18.63 9.39 13.95
N PRO A 22 -18.91 9.16 12.64
CA PRO A 22 -19.63 10.07 11.75
C PRO A 22 -21.10 10.28 12.18
N GLY A 23 -21.61 11.48 11.91
CA GLY A 23 -23.02 11.84 12.06
C GLY A 23 -23.77 11.75 10.73
N VAL A 24 -24.93 12.39 10.64
CA VAL A 24 -25.69 12.56 9.40
C VAL A 24 -25.75 14.04 9.02
N GLY A 25 -25.86 14.35 7.73
CA GLY A 25 -25.88 15.74 7.24
C GLY A 25 -24.53 16.24 6.75
N ASP A 26 -24.54 17.26 5.91
CA ASP A 26 -23.32 17.88 5.36
C ASP A 26 -22.65 18.74 6.44
N CYS A 27 -21.34 18.57 6.65
CA CYS A 27 -20.59 19.36 7.63
C CYS A 27 -20.56 20.86 7.31
N ARG A 28 -20.84 21.24 6.06
CA ARG A 28 -20.80 22.62 5.57
C ARG A 28 -22.19 23.26 5.50
N GLU A 29 -23.23 22.58 5.98
CA GLU A 29 -24.59 23.11 6.04
C GLU A 29 -25.20 22.92 7.43
N VAL A 30 -26.06 23.85 7.85
CA VAL A 30 -26.76 23.73 9.14
C VAL A 30 -27.79 22.61 9.08
N HIS A 31 -27.81 21.75 10.09
CA HIS A 31 -28.81 20.70 10.24
C HIS A 31 -29.10 20.35 11.72
N VAL A 32 -30.18 19.61 11.94
CA VAL A 32 -30.72 19.41 13.29
C VAL A 32 -30.06 18.26 14.04
N GLU A 33 -29.49 17.30 13.31
CA GLU A 33 -28.80 16.16 13.88
C GLU A 33 -27.39 16.54 14.37
N PRO A 34 -26.88 15.93 15.45
CA PRO A 34 -25.50 16.11 15.90
C PRO A 34 -24.49 15.36 15.01
N GLY A 35 -23.26 15.89 14.95
CA GLY A 35 -22.17 15.38 14.10
C GLY A 35 -22.41 15.71 12.63
N CYS A 36 -21.57 15.20 11.73
CA CYS A 36 -21.78 15.34 10.29
C CYS A 36 -21.17 14.16 9.52
N VAL A 37 -21.46 14.05 8.22
CA VAL A 37 -21.19 12.85 7.42
C VAL A 37 -19.70 12.61 7.13
N MET A 38 -18.85 13.65 7.15
CA MET A 38 -17.40 13.51 6.93
C MET A 38 -16.71 13.15 8.26
N PRO A 39 -16.22 11.91 8.47
CA PRO A 39 -15.73 11.45 9.76
C PRO A 39 -14.59 12.30 10.33
N ASP A 40 -13.59 12.63 9.51
CA ASP A 40 -12.41 13.39 9.95
C ASP A 40 -12.76 14.85 10.27
N CYS A 41 -13.57 15.48 9.41
CA CYS A 41 -14.08 16.83 9.65
C CYS A 41 -14.95 16.88 10.92
N CYS A 42 -15.86 15.91 11.07
CA CYS A 42 -16.70 15.75 12.25
C CYS A 42 -15.82 15.69 13.50
N ALA A 43 -14.82 14.80 13.53
CA ALA A 43 -13.94 14.63 14.68
C ALA A 43 -13.17 15.92 15.05
N LEU A 44 -12.67 16.65 14.05
CA LEU A 44 -11.99 17.94 14.24
C LEU A 44 -12.92 18.99 14.86
N VAL A 45 -14.11 19.16 14.31
CA VAL A 45 -15.10 20.14 14.81
C VAL A 45 -15.55 19.77 16.21
N CYS A 46 -15.90 18.51 16.47
CA CYS A 46 -16.30 18.05 17.81
C CYS A 46 -15.21 18.25 18.87
N LYS A 47 -13.93 18.09 18.47
CA LYS A 47 -12.80 18.30 19.37
C LYS A 47 -12.70 19.77 19.80
N VAL A 48 -13.06 20.70 18.94
CA VAL A 48 -13.09 22.14 19.24
C VAL A 48 -14.37 22.52 19.98
N ASN A 49 -15.52 22.04 19.52
CA ASN A 49 -16.83 22.30 20.12
C ASN A 49 -17.64 21.00 20.26
N PRO A 50 -17.62 20.35 21.45
CA PRO A 50 -18.38 19.12 21.69
C PRO A 50 -19.88 19.27 21.47
N LEU A 51 -20.44 20.48 21.59
CA LEU A 51 -21.88 20.72 21.41
C LEU A 51 -22.36 20.37 19.99
N CYS A 52 -21.49 20.50 18.99
CA CYS A 52 -21.79 20.12 17.60
C CYS A 52 -22.13 18.64 17.46
N CYS A 53 -21.70 17.82 18.42
CA CYS A 53 -21.76 16.36 18.36
C CYS A 53 -22.57 15.76 19.51
N GLU A 54 -23.14 16.63 20.35
CA GLU A 54 -24.05 16.29 21.44
C GLU A 54 -25.47 16.80 21.20
N PHE A 55 -25.63 17.92 20.48
CA PHE A 55 -26.91 18.61 20.35
C PHE A 55 -27.36 18.80 18.89
N THR A 56 -26.73 19.69 18.15
CA THR A 56 -27.14 20.08 16.79
C THR A 56 -25.95 20.64 16.02
N TRP A 57 -25.94 20.46 14.71
CA TRP A 57 -24.97 21.09 13.82
C TRP A 57 -25.46 22.47 13.38
N ASP A 58 -25.22 23.49 14.23
CA ASP A 58 -25.62 24.87 13.97
C ASP A 58 -24.59 25.69 13.19
N GLU A 59 -24.87 26.97 12.98
CA GLU A 59 -23.98 27.89 12.23
C GLU A 59 -22.57 27.95 12.80
N ALA A 60 -22.40 27.85 14.13
CA ALA A 60 -21.07 27.86 14.73
C ALA A 60 -20.29 26.57 14.40
N CYS A 61 -20.98 25.44 14.24
CA CYS A 61 -20.38 24.19 13.78
C CYS A 61 -19.97 24.27 12.31
N VAL A 62 -20.80 24.89 11.47
CA VAL A 62 -20.49 25.14 10.05
C VAL A 62 -19.29 26.08 9.90
N ASP A 63 -19.25 27.18 10.67
CA ASP A 63 -18.11 28.11 10.66
C ASP A 63 -16.80 27.41 11.04
N LEU A 64 -16.83 26.55 12.08
CA LEU A 64 -15.69 25.72 12.45
C LEU A 64 -15.31 24.73 11.34
N ALA A 65 -16.29 24.11 10.68
CA ALA A 65 -16.02 23.18 9.59
C ALA A 65 -15.37 23.85 8.39
N LEU A 66 -15.79 25.08 8.04
CA LEU A 66 -15.20 25.85 6.95
C LEU A 66 -13.75 26.27 7.26
N GLU A 67 -13.39 26.43 8.52
CA GLU A 67 -12.02 26.76 8.95
C GLU A 67 -11.13 25.51 9.09
N LEU A 68 -11.66 24.44 9.71
CA LEU A 68 -10.87 23.27 10.12
C LEU A 68 -10.80 22.17 9.06
N CYS A 69 -11.80 22.07 8.18
CA CYS A 69 -11.97 20.96 7.25
C CYS A 69 -11.58 21.30 5.80
N ASP A 70 -10.73 22.32 5.61
CA ASP A 70 -10.18 22.61 4.30
C ASP A 70 -9.40 21.40 3.77
N GLY A 71 -9.69 20.99 2.53
CA GLY A 71 -9.13 19.77 1.94
C GLY A 71 -9.78 18.44 2.35
N ILE A 72 -10.70 18.41 3.32
CA ILE A 72 -11.46 17.20 3.69
C ILE A 72 -12.76 17.18 2.88
N ASN A 73 -12.88 16.25 1.93
CA ASN A 73 -14.01 16.17 0.99
C ASN A 73 -14.61 14.76 0.88
N CYS A 74 -14.36 13.88 1.86
CA CYS A 74 -14.86 12.50 1.84
C CYS A 74 -15.76 12.22 3.05
N PRO A 75 -16.96 11.63 2.85
CA PRO A 75 -17.63 11.44 1.56
C PRO A 75 -18.17 12.78 1.02
N ALA A 76 -18.39 12.84 -0.30
CA ALA A 76 -18.99 13.97 -1.00
C ALA A 76 -20.14 13.55 -1.93
N ILE A 77 -20.83 14.54 -2.50
CA ILE A 77 -21.88 14.32 -3.49
C ILE A 77 -21.24 13.82 -4.80
N GLY A 78 -21.76 12.68 -5.29
CA GLY A 78 -21.32 12.02 -6.53
C GLY A 78 -20.96 10.56 -6.30
N VAL A 79 -21.10 9.70 -7.31
CA VAL A 79 -20.77 8.27 -7.19
C VAL A 79 -19.30 8.05 -7.58
N CYS A 80 -18.60 7.14 -6.90
CA CYS A 80 -17.17 6.93 -7.12
C CYS A 80 -16.82 6.29 -8.48
N ASP A 81 -17.78 5.60 -9.09
CA ASP A 81 -17.64 4.86 -10.35
C ASP A 81 -17.98 5.69 -11.61
N ASP A 82 -18.41 6.95 -11.45
CA ASP A 82 -18.65 7.88 -12.56
C ASP A 82 -17.96 9.23 -12.31
N SER A 83 -17.47 9.85 -13.38
CA SER A 83 -16.80 11.16 -13.30
C SER A 83 -17.80 12.29 -13.05
N HIS A 84 -17.45 13.26 -12.20
CA HIS A 84 -18.28 14.42 -11.90
C HIS A 84 -17.43 15.66 -11.52
N PRO A 85 -18.00 16.89 -11.62
CA PRO A 85 -17.21 18.13 -11.50
C PRO A 85 -16.85 18.52 -10.05
N THR A 86 -17.43 17.85 -9.05
CA THR A 86 -17.16 18.09 -7.63
C THR A 86 -16.01 17.20 -7.14
N PRO A 87 -15.18 17.65 -6.18
CA PRO A 87 -14.17 16.80 -5.55
C PRO A 87 -14.79 15.76 -4.61
N GLY A 88 -14.06 14.65 -4.40
CA GLY A 88 -14.48 13.51 -3.59
C GLY A 88 -15.60 12.68 -4.22
N CYS A 89 -16.09 11.65 -3.53
CA CYS A 89 -17.23 10.83 -3.95
C CYS A 89 -17.95 10.26 -2.72
N ASN A 90 -19.09 9.61 -2.91
CA ASN A 90 -20.02 9.25 -1.84
C ASN A 90 -19.62 8.03 -0.98
N GLN A 91 -18.63 7.24 -1.39
CA GLN A 91 -18.18 6.09 -0.61
C GLN A 91 -16.94 6.46 0.18
N TYR A 92 -17.10 6.74 1.48
CA TYR A 92 -16.00 7.25 2.32
C TYR A 92 -14.70 6.44 2.22
N PRO A 93 -14.66 5.11 2.43
CA PRO A 93 -13.38 4.38 2.37
C PRO A 93 -12.70 4.42 1.01
N CYS A 94 -13.48 4.42 -0.07
CA CYS A 94 -12.94 4.54 -1.42
C CYS A 94 -12.45 5.96 -1.70
N CYS A 95 -13.30 6.95 -1.42
CA CYS A 95 -13.00 8.36 -1.58
C CYS A 95 -11.70 8.71 -0.85
N ASP A 96 -11.62 8.38 0.43
CA ASP A 96 -10.48 8.70 1.29
C ASP A 96 -9.18 8.07 0.77
N PHE A 97 -9.23 6.80 0.38
CA PHE A 97 -8.06 6.12 -0.18
C PHE A 97 -7.59 6.72 -1.51
N ILE A 98 -8.51 6.99 -2.44
CA ILE A 98 -8.17 7.63 -3.72
C ILE A 98 -7.64 9.05 -3.50
N CYS A 99 -8.18 9.79 -2.54
CA CYS A 99 -7.71 11.13 -2.20
C CYS A 99 -6.33 11.12 -1.53
N THR A 100 -6.01 10.06 -0.78
CA THR A 100 -4.67 9.83 -0.21
C THR A 100 -3.64 9.55 -1.31
N ILE A 101 -4.02 8.77 -2.32
CA ILE A 101 -3.16 8.45 -3.46
C ILE A 101 -3.05 9.61 -4.46
N ASP A 102 -4.13 10.36 -4.65
CA ASP A 102 -4.25 11.46 -5.59
C ASP A 102 -5.04 12.63 -4.99
N GLY A 103 -4.32 13.60 -4.45
CA GLY A 103 -4.90 14.82 -3.90
C GLY A 103 -5.71 15.65 -4.90
N TRP A 104 -5.55 15.44 -6.22
CA TRP A 104 -6.38 16.11 -7.21
C TRP A 104 -7.86 15.71 -7.08
N CYS A 105 -8.12 14.43 -6.76
CA CYS A 105 -9.47 13.89 -6.63
C CYS A 105 -10.26 14.51 -5.46
N CYS A 106 -9.60 14.97 -4.39
CA CYS A 106 -10.25 15.73 -3.29
C CYS A 106 -10.13 17.24 -3.42
N SER A 107 -9.25 17.80 -4.25
CA SER A 107 -9.03 19.27 -4.29
C SER A 107 -9.59 19.97 -5.52
N VAL A 108 -9.80 19.24 -6.63
CA VAL A 108 -10.22 19.85 -7.90
C VAL A 108 -11.49 19.22 -8.47
N THR A 109 -11.47 17.93 -8.81
CA THR A 109 -12.61 17.25 -9.45
C THR A 109 -12.46 15.74 -9.39
N TRP A 110 -13.57 15.00 -9.39
CA TRP A 110 -13.59 13.56 -9.56
C TRP A 110 -13.66 13.18 -11.06
N ASP A 111 -12.51 13.14 -11.75
CA ASP A 111 -12.46 12.86 -13.19
C ASP A 111 -12.28 11.37 -13.55
N ALA A 112 -12.10 11.09 -14.85
CA ALA A 112 -11.92 9.72 -15.34
C ALA A 112 -10.68 9.01 -14.76
N THR A 113 -9.64 9.74 -14.35
CA THR A 113 -8.48 9.17 -13.67
C THR A 113 -8.89 8.70 -12.28
N CYS A 114 -9.61 9.53 -11.52
CA CYS A 114 -10.14 9.18 -10.20
C CYS A 114 -11.04 7.93 -10.27
N VAL A 115 -11.93 7.86 -11.26
CA VAL A 115 -12.82 6.71 -11.50
C VAL A 115 -12.03 5.44 -11.84
N ASN A 116 -11.02 5.53 -12.72
CA ASN A 116 -10.21 4.37 -13.08
C ASN A 116 -9.42 3.82 -11.88
N GLU A 117 -8.87 4.71 -11.05
CA GLU A 117 -8.19 4.30 -9.81
C GLU A 117 -9.20 3.70 -8.80
N ALA A 118 -10.37 4.33 -8.62
CA ALA A 118 -11.43 3.81 -7.76
C ALA A 118 -11.90 2.41 -8.17
N ASN A 119 -12.13 2.19 -9.46
CA ASN A 119 -12.53 0.87 -9.99
C ASN A 119 -11.45 -0.20 -9.79
N ARG A 120 -10.18 0.20 -9.72
CA ARG A 120 -9.04 -0.71 -9.59
C ARG A 120 -8.70 -1.00 -8.13
N LEU A 121 -8.93 -0.04 -7.23
CA LEU A 121 -8.44 -0.06 -5.86
C LEU A 121 -9.53 -0.19 -4.79
N CYS A 122 -10.75 0.23 -5.09
CA CYS A 122 -11.83 0.18 -4.12
C CYS A 122 -12.63 -1.12 -4.17
N GLY A 123 -13.45 -1.36 -3.15
CA GLY A 123 -14.33 -2.54 -3.07
C GLY A 123 -13.58 -3.85 -2.81
N VAL A 124 -12.30 -3.77 -2.48
CA VAL A 124 -11.48 -4.94 -2.16
C VAL A 124 -11.74 -5.36 -0.71
N THR A 125 -11.87 -6.66 -0.48
CA THR A 125 -11.90 -7.22 0.87
C THR A 125 -10.48 -7.47 1.32
N THR A 126 -10.14 -7.05 2.54
CA THR A 126 -8.83 -7.33 3.12
C THR A 126 -8.57 -8.84 3.11
N CYS A 127 -7.33 -9.20 2.79
CA CYS A 127 -6.90 -10.58 2.66
C CYS A 127 -5.63 -10.80 3.47
N ALA A 128 -5.32 -12.07 3.74
CA ALA A 128 -4.13 -12.46 4.47
C ALA A 128 -3.36 -13.50 3.68
N ILE A 129 -2.05 -13.31 3.55
CA ILE A 129 -1.16 -14.24 2.86
C ILE A 129 -0.54 -15.22 3.86
N ALA A 130 -0.16 -16.40 3.37
CA ALA A 130 0.57 -17.37 4.18
C ALA A 130 2.08 -17.09 4.08
N ILE A 131 2.66 -16.50 5.13
CA ILE A 131 4.11 -16.28 5.19
C ILE A 131 4.83 -17.64 5.26
N PRO A 132 5.80 -17.92 4.35
CA PRO A 132 6.54 -19.18 4.37
C PRO A 132 7.28 -19.43 5.70
N LEU A 133 7.31 -20.69 6.12
CA LEU A 133 8.01 -21.07 7.36
C LEU A 133 9.50 -20.76 7.27
N GLY A 134 10.04 -20.11 8.31
CA GLY A 134 11.44 -19.70 8.36
C GLY A 134 11.74 -18.39 7.64
N ALA A 135 10.70 -17.63 7.25
CA ALA A 135 10.88 -16.26 6.77
C ALA A 135 11.63 -15.41 7.79
N ILE A 136 12.55 -14.59 7.28
CA ILE A 136 13.29 -13.59 8.04
C ILE A 136 12.41 -12.35 8.07
N GLU A 137 11.83 -12.07 9.24
CA GLU A 137 11.04 -10.87 9.46
C GLU A 137 11.94 -9.62 9.40
N GLU A 138 11.38 -8.53 8.86
CA GLU A 138 11.97 -7.21 8.86
C GLU A 138 12.41 -6.76 10.27
N LEU A 139 11.64 -7.18 11.29
CA LEU A 139 11.68 -6.67 12.67
C LEU A 139 11.49 -5.15 12.72
N GLU A 140 10.67 -4.67 11.81
CA GLU A 140 10.27 -3.29 11.66
C GLU A 140 8.82 -3.18 12.10
N PRO A 141 8.58 -2.58 13.28
CA PRO A 141 7.24 -2.20 13.71
C PRO A 141 6.60 -1.30 12.66
N CYS A 142 5.27 -1.31 12.61
CA CYS A 142 4.56 -0.59 11.57
C CYS A 142 4.84 0.92 11.56
N TYR A 143 5.22 1.55 12.67
CA TYR A 143 5.49 2.99 12.70
C TYR A 143 6.97 3.35 12.48
N ASP A 144 7.81 2.37 12.15
CA ASP A 144 9.22 2.59 11.84
C ASP A 144 9.46 2.48 10.32
N HIS A 145 10.64 2.87 9.86
CA HIS A 145 11.04 2.84 8.44
C HIS A 145 12.60 2.63 8.31
N PHE A 146 13.10 1.44 8.67
CA PHE A 146 14.52 1.18 8.95
C PHE A 146 15.39 0.91 7.73
N ASN A 147 14.82 0.51 6.60
CA ASN A 147 15.56 0.07 5.42
C ASN A 147 15.17 0.87 4.15
N ASP A 148 14.78 2.13 4.34
CA ASP A 148 14.25 3.05 3.33
C ASP A 148 15.21 3.45 2.17
N GLY A 149 16.45 2.95 2.20
CA GLY A 149 17.48 3.29 1.22
C GLY A 149 17.61 4.80 1.04
N CYS A 150 17.33 5.28 -0.17
CA CYS A 150 17.44 6.69 -0.51
C CYS A 150 16.28 7.57 -0.01
N ASN A 151 15.20 6.99 0.53
CA ASN A 151 14.11 7.75 1.15
C ASN A 151 14.42 8.16 2.60
N GLY A 152 15.37 7.47 3.24
CA GLY A 152 15.77 7.73 4.62
C GLY A 152 16.81 8.85 4.74
N LEU A 153 16.90 9.44 5.94
CA LEU A 153 17.95 10.42 6.28
C LEU A 153 19.36 9.80 6.24
N ILE A 154 19.45 8.50 6.50
CA ILE A 154 20.66 7.70 6.41
C ILE A 154 20.32 6.51 5.53
N PHE A 155 21.15 6.28 4.50
CA PHE A 155 20.98 5.13 3.63
C PHE A 155 21.09 3.82 4.43
N ALA A 156 20.03 3.03 4.38
CA ALA A 156 19.96 1.72 4.98
C ALA A 156 19.29 0.74 4.01
N SER A 157 19.80 -0.49 3.95
CA SER A 157 19.21 -1.56 3.14
C SER A 157 19.52 -2.91 3.77
N ARG A 158 18.72 -3.91 3.44
CA ARG A 158 18.87 -5.29 3.89
C ARG A 158 19.66 -6.11 2.87
N ALA A 159 20.73 -6.78 3.29
CA ALA A 159 21.47 -7.67 2.39
C ALA A 159 20.67 -8.94 2.06
N VAL A 160 20.54 -9.26 0.77
CA VAL A 160 19.88 -10.48 0.28
C VAL A 160 20.83 -11.69 0.36
N ASN A 161 20.32 -12.80 0.89
CA ASN A 161 20.90 -14.12 0.76
C ASN A 161 19.96 -14.96 -0.13
N LEU A 162 20.48 -15.44 -1.25
CA LEU A 162 19.68 -16.24 -2.19
C LEU A 162 19.10 -17.49 -1.50
N GLY A 163 17.84 -17.77 -1.78
CA GLY A 163 17.04 -18.84 -1.18
C GLY A 163 16.37 -18.49 0.15
N ALA A 164 16.78 -17.40 0.82
CA ALA A 164 16.08 -16.93 2.01
C ALA A 164 14.75 -16.27 1.63
N VAL A 165 13.75 -16.44 2.50
CA VAL A 165 12.46 -15.74 2.41
C VAL A 165 12.54 -14.55 3.36
N TYR A 166 12.13 -13.38 2.87
CA TYR A 166 12.03 -12.15 3.65
C TYR A 166 10.56 -11.76 3.74
N ALA A 167 10.13 -11.30 4.92
CA ALA A 167 8.75 -10.85 5.13
C ALA A 167 8.77 -9.51 5.85
N GLY A 168 7.92 -8.59 5.37
CA GLY A 168 7.83 -7.23 5.88
C GLY A 168 6.40 -6.73 5.97
N LYS A 169 6.27 -5.47 6.38
CA LYS A 169 5.03 -4.69 6.36
C LYS A 169 5.28 -3.46 5.50
N PHE A 170 4.25 -2.98 4.81
CA PHE A 170 4.29 -1.70 4.10
C PHE A 170 3.25 -0.75 4.73
N ALA A 171 3.70 0.02 5.72
CA ALA A 171 2.97 1.09 6.38
C ALA A 171 3.94 1.80 7.35
N THR A 172 3.78 3.11 7.54
CA THR A 172 4.64 3.92 8.43
C THR A 172 3.91 5.17 8.96
N ASP A 173 4.54 5.99 9.79
CA ASP A 173 4.11 7.39 10.05
C ASP A 173 4.83 8.41 9.16
N ALA A 174 5.83 7.95 8.39
CA ALA A 174 6.57 8.74 7.42
C ALA A 174 5.87 8.83 6.04
N PRO A 175 6.33 9.71 5.13
CA PRO A 175 5.73 9.82 3.79
C PRO A 175 5.91 8.57 2.91
N ARG A 176 6.89 7.72 3.22
CA ARG A 176 7.22 6.50 2.48
C ARG A 176 7.80 5.47 3.45
N ASP A 177 7.42 4.22 3.21
CA ASP A 177 8.03 3.03 3.79
C ASP A 177 8.48 2.19 2.61
N THR A 178 9.78 2.03 2.39
CA THR A 178 10.28 1.30 1.23
C THR A 178 11.32 0.29 1.65
N ASP A 179 11.11 -0.95 1.26
CA ASP A 179 12.00 -2.03 1.67
C ASP A 179 13.14 -2.21 0.69
N TRP A 180 14.29 -1.60 0.96
CA TRP A 180 15.46 -1.75 0.11
C TRP A 180 16.25 -3.00 0.47
N MET A 181 16.43 -3.85 -0.53
CA MET A 181 17.13 -5.12 -0.43
C MET A 181 18.37 -5.10 -1.32
N SER A 182 19.56 -5.03 -0.72
CA SER A 182 20.85 -5.03 -1.43
C SER A 182 21.15 -6.38 -2.07
N LEU A 183 21.38 -6.35 -3.38
CA LEU A 183 21.76 -7.49 -4.21
C LEU A 183 23.29 -7.63 -4.36
N ALA A 184 24.07 -6.96 -3.51
CA ALA A 184 25.54 -6.98 -3.59
C ALA A 184 26.19 -8.38 -3.43
N ARG A 185 25.42 -9.37 -2.93
CA ARG A 185 25.85 -10.77 -2.80
C ARG A 185 25.46 -11.64 -4.00
N VAL A 186 24.70 -11.10 -4.95
CA VAL A 186 24.32 -11.78 -6.18
C VAL A 186 25.48 -11.70 -7.18
N PRO A 187 25.87 -12.80 -7.83
CA PRO A 187 26.90 -12.76 -8.86
C PRO A 187 26.49 -11.85 -10.02
N ALA A 188 27.43 -11.03 -10.50
CA ALA A 188 27.18 -10.20 -11.68
C ALA A 188 26.86 -11.07 -12.90
N GLY A 189 25.79 -10.73 -13.61
CA GLY A 189 25.26 -11.48 -14.74
C GLY A 189 24.36 -12.66 -14.37
N ALA A 190 24.10 -12.90 -13.07
CA ALA A 190 23.15 -13.93 -12.67
C ALA A 190 21.71 -13.48 -12.99
N THR A 191 20.92 -14.41 -13.50
CA THR A 191 19.46 -14.28 -13.59
C THR A 191 18.86 -14.68 -12.25
N ILE A 192 18.04 -13.79 -11.70
CA ILE A 192 17.34 -13.99 -10.44
C ILE A 192 15.86 -14.09 -10.74
N ARG A 193 15.23 -15.12 -10.17
CA ARG A 193 13.78 -15.20 -10.03
C ARG A 193 13.42 -14.70 -8.64
N ALA A 194 12.57 -13.69 -8.57
CA ALA A 194 11.92 -13.28 -7.34
C ALA A 194 10.49 -13.81 -7.31
N GLU A 195 10.15 -14.44 -6.18
CA GLU A 195 8.81 -14.87 -5.84
C GLU A 195 8.25 -13.86 -4.85
N ILE A 196 7.12 -13.23 -5.19
CA ILE A 196 6.52 -12.16 -4.39
C ILE A 196 5.03 -12.46 -4.21
N GLU A 197 4.54 -12.25 -3.00
CA GLU A 197 3.13 -12.21 -2.68
C GLU A 197 2.88 -11.13 -1.62
N GLY A 198 1.80 -10.36 -1.76
CA GLY A 198 1.47 -9.24 -0.88
C GLY A 198 -0.02 -9.16 -0.61
N GLU A 199 -0.38 -8.59 0.53
CA GLU A 199 -1.77 -8.33 0.94
C GLU A 199 -2.32 -7.00 0.38
N PHE A 200 -1.48 -6.23 -0.31
CA PHE A 200 -1.75 -4.92 -0.90
C PHE A 200 -1.26 -4.88 -2.36
N PRO A 201 -1.70 -3.90 -3.18
CA PRO A 201 -1.12 -3.65 -4.50
C PRO A 201 0.36 -3.27 -4.36
N TRP A 202 1.24 -4.19 -4.73
CA TRP A 202 2.67 -4.06 -4.53
C TRP A 202 3.38 -3.71 -5.84
N GLU A 203 4.51 -3.04 -5.68
CA GLU A 203 5.43 -2.67 -6.73
C GLU A 203 6.83 -3.12 -6.36
N PHE A 204 7.47 -3.80 -7.30
CA PHE A 204 8.87 -4.19 -7.26
C PHE A 204 9.67 -3.25 -8.16
N GLN A 205 10.76 -2.72 -7.64
CA GLN A 205 11.69 -1.92 -8.41
C GLN A 205 13.09 -2.53 -8.38
N LEU A 206 13.76 -2.60 -9.52
CA LEU A 206 15.20 -2.84 -9.58
C LEU A 206 15.89 -1.48 -9.72
N VAL A 207 16.71 -1.12 -8.73
CA VAL A 207 17.31 0.21 -8.59
C VAL A 207 18.82 0.12 -8.61
N THR A 208 19.48 1.08 -9.28
CA THR A 208 20.94 1.25 -9.25
C THR A 208 21.31 2.74 -9.19
N GLY A 209 22.55 3.03 -8.80
CA GLY A 209 23.08 4.38 -8.71
C GLY A 209 23.12 4.93 -7.28
N SER A 210 23.31 6.24 -7.18
CA SER A 210 23.49 6.96 -5.91
C SER A 210 22.24 7.74 -5.53
N CYS A 211 21.96 7.89 -4.23
CA CYS A 211 20.89 8.76 -3.74
C CYS A 211 21.07 10.24 -4.14
N GLU A 212 22.31 10.69 -4.34
CA GLU A 212 22.64 12.02 -4.86
C GLU A 212 22.50 12.14 -6.39
N GLY A 213 22.28 11.01 -7.07
CA GLY A 213 22.03 10.93 -8.49
C GLY A 213 23.25 10.59 -9.36
N PRO A 214 23.02 9.98 -10.55
CA PRO A 214 21.71 9.49 -10.99
C PRO A 214 21.31 8.22 -10.22
N LEU A 215 20.03 8.17 -9.83
CA LEU A 215 19.35 6.98 -9.35
C LEU A 215 18.46 6.49 -10.51
N GLU A 216 18.63 5.24 -10.90
CA GLU A 216 17.98 4.67 -12.07
C GLU A 216 17.11 3.49 -11.66
N VAL A 217 15.93 3.39 -12.26
CA VAL A 217 14.97 2.29 -12.05
C VAL A 217 14.71 1.58 -13.39
N PRO A 218 15.66 0.77 -13.88
CA PRO A 218 15.56 0.13 -15.19
C PRO A 218 14.50 -0.97 -15.29
N PHE A 219 13.97 -1.48 -14.18
CA PHE A 219 12.95 -2.51 -14.18
C PHE A 219 11.91 -2.27 -13.08
N LEU A 220 10.64 -2.47 -13.45
CA LEU A 220 9.47 -2.36 -12.58
C LEU A 220 8.56 -3.56 -12.82
N ALA A 221 7.97 -4.07 -11.74
CA ALA A 221 6.90 -5.05 -11.80
C ALA A 221 5.85 -4.74 -10.73
N HIS A 222 4.62 -5.22 -10.94
CA HIS A 222 3.50 -4.98 -10.04
C HIS A 222 2.69 -6.25 -9.87
N GLY A 223 1.92 -6.33 -8.79
CA GLY A 223 0.90 -7.36 -8.63
C GLY A 223 -0.20 -6.97 -7.67
N GLY A 224 -1.32 -7.70 -7.76
CA GLY A 224 -2.47 -7.45 -6.93
C GLY A 224 -2.38 -8.09 -5.53
N PRO A 225 -3.29 -7.68 -4.63
CA PRO A 225 -3.38 -8.23 -3.29
C PRO A 225 -3.87 -9.68 -3.33
N CYS A 226 -3.11 -10.60 -2.73
CA CYS A 226 -3.46 -12.02 -2.56
C CYS A 226 -3.85 -12.75 -3.86
N GLU A 227 -3.20 -12.41 -4.98
CA GLU A 227 -3.39 -13.08 -6.27
C GLU A 227 -2.54 -14.36 -6.40
N GLY A 228 -1.90 -14.79 -5.31
CA GLY A 228 -0.92 -15.86 -5.28
C GLY A 228 0.50 -15.38 -5.60
N VAL A 229 1.42 -16.33 -5.67
CA VAL A 229 2.84 -16.04 -5.88
C VAL A 229 3.09 -15.57 -7.31
N SER A 230 3.55 -14.32 -7.43
CA SER A 230 4.03 -13.76 -8.69
C SER A 230 5.51 -14.09 -8.88
N LEU A 231 5.87 -14.46 -10.11
CA LEU A 231 7.24 -14.77 -10.52
C LEU A 231 7.75 -13.64 -11.40
N ILE A 232 8.80 -12.96 -10.96
CA ILE A 232 9.50 -11.95 -11.75
C ILE A 232 10.93 -12.40 -11.99
N GLU A 233 11.44 -12.18 -13.19
CA GLU A 233 12.80 -12.56 -13.56
C GLU A 233 13.56 -11.34 -14.05
N PHE A 234 14.77 -11.17 -13.54
CA PHE A 234 15.65 -10.08 -13.93
C PHE A 234 17.11 -10.53 -13.85
N THR A 235 17.95 -9.95 -14.69
CA THR A 235 19.40 -10.14 -14.60
C THR A 235 19.98 -9.05 -13.71
N VAL A 236 20.95 -9.38 -12.87
CA VAL A 236 21.69 -8.40 -12.05
C VAL A 236 23.02 -8.07 -12.73
N PRO A 237 23.19 -6.89 -13.35
CA PRO A 237 24.47 -6.49 -13.93
C PRO A 237 25.57 -6.31 -12.89
N SER A 238 26.79 -6.07 -13.37
CA SER A 238 27.86 -5.59 -12.49
C SER A 238 27.51 -4.22 -11.89
N GLY A 239 27.77 -4.04 -10.60
CA GLY A 239 27.55 -2.78 -9.88
C GLY A 239 26.73 -2.97 -8.60
N ASP A 240 26.33 -1.85 -8.00
CA ASP A 240 25.46 -1.85 -6.83
C ASP A 240 24.00 -1.84 -7.29
N TRP A 241 23.27 -2.87 -6.87
CA TRP A 241 21.88 -3.09 -7.24
C TRP A 241 21.03 -3.35 -6.01
N PHE A 242 19.81 -2.84 -6.04
CA PHE A 242 18.83 -2.97 -4.97
C PHE A 242 17.50 -3.42 -5.56
N ALA A 243 16.89 -4.43 -4.95
CA ALA A 243 15.48 -4.71 -5.12
C ALA A 243 14.71 -3.88 -4.10
N VAL A 244 13.67 -3.17 -4.51
CA VAL A 244 12.83 -2.36 -3.62
C VAL A 244 11.41 -2.87 -3.68
N ILE A 245 10.82 -3.18 -2.53
CA ILE A 245 9.40 -3.49 -2.40
C ILE A 245 8.69 -2.28 -1.80
N THR A 246 7.55 -1.91 -2.38
CA THR A 246 6.72 -0.79 -1.94
C THR A 246 5.27 -1.04 -2.37
N GLY A 247 4.31 -0.27 -1.85
CA GLY A 247 2.98 -0.19 -2.43
C GLY A 247 2.98 0.60 -3.72
N GLY A 248 2.28 0.12 -4.73
CA GLY A 248 2.28 0.76 -6.03
C GLY A 248 1.60 -0.09 -7.10
N VAL A 249 1.36 0.56 -8.23
CA VAL A 249 0.54 0.08 -9.33
C VAL A 249 1.14 0.62 -10.62
N GLU A 250 0.77 0.07 -11.77
CA GLU A 250 1.42 0.44 -13.05
C GLU A 250 1.42 1.96 -13.34
N THR A 251 0.41 2.68 -12.86
CA THR A 251 0.29 4.13 -13.07
C THR A 251 1.08 4.97 -12.08
N ARG A 252 1.44 4.44 -10.90
CA ARG A 252 2.08 5.19 -9.81
C ARG A 252 2.56 4.29 -8.66
N THR A 253 3.67 4.69 -8.05
CA THR A 253 4.06 4.25 -6.71
C THR A 253 3.23 4.95 -5.65
N PHE A 254 2.73 4.23 -4.65
CA PHE A 254 2.04 4.83 -3.52
C PHE A 254 3.04 5.58 -2.62
N ARG A 255 2.59 6.72 -2.09
CA ARG A 255 3.16 7.35 -0.90
C ARG A 255 2.30 6.90 0.26
N ASN A 256 2.91 6.65 1.41
CA ASN A 256 2.31 5.96 2.55
C ASN A 256 0.78 6.14 2.63
N ALA A 257 0.05 5.15 2.11
CA ALA A 257 -1.39 5.19 1.90
C ALA A 257 -2.12 4.21 2.82
N PHE A 258 -1.38 3.54 3.70
CA PHE A 258 -1.90 2.47 4.54
C PHE A 258 -1.69 2.82 6.00
N THR A 259 -2.74 2.61 6.77
CA THR A 259 -2.73 2.89 8.20
C THR A 259 -2.19 1.69 8.96
N CYS A 260 -1.36 1.96 9.96
CA CYS A 260 -0.81 0.91 10.80
C CYS A 260 -1.85 0.13 11.61
N ASP A 261 -1.57 -1.17 11.75
CA ASP A 261 -2.36 -2.15 12.50
C ASP A 261 -1.92 -2.30 13.97
N GLU A 262 -0.88 -1.58 14.38
CA GLU A 262 -0.31 -1.58 15.73
C GLU A 262 -0.66 -0.28 16.47
N VAL A 263 -0.43 -0.23 17.79
CA VAL A 263 -0.61 1.01 18.57
C VAL A 263 0.70 1.78 18.57
N ASP A 264 0.65 3.06 18.19
CA ASP A 264 1.82 3.95 18.20
C ASP A 264 2.45 4.01 19.61
N PRO A 265 3.72 3.60 19.78
CA PRO A 265 4.41 3.63 21.07
C PRO A 265 4.75 5.06 21.54
N ASN A 266 4.86 6.01 20.62
CA ASN A 266 5.23 7.40 20.88
C ASN A 266 3.99 8.32 21.02
N ALA A 267 2.85 7.93 20.45
CA ALA A 267 1.55 8.57 20.64
C ALA A 267 0.50 7.59 21.19
N PRO A 268 0.61 7.17 22.47
CA PRO A 268 -0.38 6.27 23.07
C PRO A 268 -1.77 6.91 22.99
N PRO A 269 -2.81 6.14 22.62
CA PRO A 269 -3.98 6.70 21.97
C PRO A 269 -4.81 7.58 22.92
N PRO A 270 -5.33 8.73 22.46
CA PRO A 270 -6.58 9.26 22.99
C PRO A 270 -7.71 8.35 22.47
N LYS A 271 -7.91 7.20 23.11
CA LYS A 271 -9.15 6.39 23.10
C LYS A 271 -9.78 5.90 21.78
N GLU A 272 -9.14 6.03 20.62
CA GLU A 272 -9.67 5.48 19.36
C GLU A 272 -8.62 4.63 18.64
N PRO A 273 -8.96 3.41 18.16
CA PRO A 273 -8.07 2.63 17.31
C PRO A 273 -7.84 3.37 15.99
N PRO A 274 -6.66 3.24 15.35
CA PRO A 274 -6.41 3.83 14.05
C PRO A 274 -7.47 3.38 13.03
N PRO A 275 -7.82 4.22 12.04
CA PRO A 275 -8.71 3.78 10.97
C PRO A 275 -8.11 2.53 10.30
N PRO A 276 -8.95 1.53 9.96
CA PRO A 276 -8.44 0.30 9.37
C PRO A 276 -7.81 0.60 8.00
N SER A 277 -6.64 0.02 7.74
CA SER A 277 -6.06 0.03 6.41
C SER A 277 -7.02 -0.60 5.38
N PRO A 278 -7.11 -0.06 4.15
CA PRO A 278 -7.92 -0.64 3.08
C PRO A 278 -7.44 -2.02 2.62
N TYR A 279 -6.17 -2.37 2.90
CA TYR A 279 -5.57 -3.65 2.58
C TYR A 279 -4.89 -4.27 3.80
N GLY A 280 -4.51 -5.55 3.69
CA GLY A 280 -3.51 -6.08 4.61
C GLY A 280 -2.15 -5.43 4.33
N LEU A 281 -1.22 -5.53 5.27
CA LEU A 281 0.04 -4.80 5.23
C LEU A 281 1.22 -5.70 4.91
N ARG A 282 1.03 -7.02 4.93
CA ARG A 282 2.15 -7.97 4.84
C ARG A 282 2.51 -8.27 3.40
N TYR A 283 3.78 -8.53 3.20
CA TYR A 283 4.28 -9.19 2.00
C TYR A 283 5.38 -10.18 2.37
N TRP A 284 5.73 -11.05 1.43
CA TRP A 284 7.00 -11.77 1.47
C TRP A 284 7.65 -11.83 0.09
N VAL A 285 8.97 -11.92 0.09
CA VAL A 285 9.78 -12.08 -1.13
C VAL A 285 10.88 -13.11 -0.94
N ARG A 286 11.12 -13.90 -1.97
CA ARG A 286 12.27 -14.81 -2.06
C ARG A 286 13.01 -14.59 -3.36
N PHE A 287 14.33 -14.46 -3.27
CA PHE A 287 15.20 -14.39 -4.45
C PHE A 287 15.95 -15.70 -4.61
N THR A 288 15.85 -16.34 -5.77
CA THR A 288 16.62 -17.53 -6.12
C THR A 288 17.38 -17.28 -7.41
N GLU A 289 18.60 -17.81 -7.49
CA GLU A 289 19.27 -17.91 -8.77
C GLU A 289 18.43 -18.80 -9.69
N HIS A 290 18.13 -18.29 -10.87
CA HIS A 290 17.40 -19.02 -11.88
C HIS A 290 18.31 -19.22 -13.08
N ARG A 291 18.39 -20.47 -13.57
CA ARG A 291 19.14 -20.75 -14.78
C ARG A 291 18.28 -20.35 -15.97
N LEU A 292 18.77 -19.41 -16.76
CA LEU A 292 18.11 -19.02 -17.99
C LEU A 292 17.90 -20.28 -18.88
N GLY A 293 16.66 -20.55 -19.27
CA GLY A 293 16.29 -21.76 -20.03
C GLY A 293 15.80 -22.95 -19.20
N ASP A 294 15.87 -22.90 -17.86
CA ASP A 294 15.22 -23.87 -16.96
C ASP A 294 13.75 -23.46 -16.77
N LEU A 295 12.90 -23.92 -17.68
CA LEU A 295 11.50 -23.52 -17.78
C LEU A 295 10.58 -24.31 -16.87
N ASP A 296 10.96 -25.51 -16.43
CA ASP A 296 10.18 -26.28 -15.46
C ASP A 296 10.63 -26.07 -13.99
N GLY A 297 11.77 -25.42 -13.78
CA GLY A 297 12.27 -25.01 -12.48
C GLY A 297 12.95 -26.12 -11.69
N ASP A 298 13.36 -27.22 -12.34
CA ASP A 298 14.01 -28.35 -11.67
C ASP A 298 15.52 -28.14 -11.40
N GLY A 299 16.06 -27.00 -11.85
CA GLY A 299 17.45 -26.61 -11.71
C GLY A 299 18.36 -27.11 -12.83
N ILE A 300 17.82 -27.78 -13.87
CA ILE A 300 18.54 -28.32 -15.01
C ILE A 300 17.91 -27.73 -16.28
N VAL A 301 18.73 -27.51 -17.31
CA VAL A 301 18.24 -27.21 -18.66
C VAL A 301 18.39 -28.45 -19.52
N ASP A 302 17.27 -29.09 -19.87
CA ASP A 302 17.20 -30.34 -20.63
C ASP A 302 16.04 -30.39 -21.65
N ALA A 303 15.74 -31.59 -22.15
CA ALA A 303 14.68 -31.82 -23.15
C ALA A 303 13.27 -31.47 -22.67
N ARG A 304 13.01 -31.40 -21.36
CA ARG A 304 11.74 -30.97 -20.78
C ARG A 304 11.54 -29.48 -21.00
N ASP A 305 12.57 -28.67 -20.72
CA ASP A 305 12.52 -27.23 -20.96
C ASP A 305 12.35 -26.93 -22.45
N LEU A 306 13.10 -27.64 -23.30
CA LEU A 306 12.91 -27.55 -24.73
C LEU A 306 11.47 -27.84 -25.15
N SER A 307 10.83 -28.83 -24.53
CA SER A 307 9.44 -29.16 -24.83
C SER A 307 8.49 -28.04 -24.39
N ILE A 308 8.73 -27.39 -23.26
CA ILE A 308 7.96 -26.23 -22.81
C ILE A 308 8.13 -25.06 -23.79
N LEU A 309 9.36 -24.75 -24.19
CA LEU A 309 9.65 -23.69 -25.15
C LEU A 309 8.96 -23.93 -26.50
N LEU A 310 9.08 -25.15 -27.05
CA LEU A 310 8.48 -25.50 -28.33
C LEU A 310 6.94 -25.52 -28.28
N ASN A 311 6.35 -25.88 -27.13
CA ASN A 311 4.89 -25.76 -26.94
C ASN A 311 4.43 -24.30 -26.91
N ALA A 312 5.30 -23.38 -26.46
CA ALA A 312 5.04 -21.95 -26.43
C ALA A 312 5.43 -21.22 -27.73
N TRP A 313 5.86 -21.93 -28.79
CA TRP A 313 6.38 -21.32 -30.01
C TRP A 313 5.40 -20.33 -30.67
N GLY A 314 5.85 -19.10 -30.91
CA GLY A 314 5.06 -18.00 -31.47
C GLY A 314 4.03 -17.41 -30.51
N SER A 315 4.03 -17.80 -29.24
CA SER A 315 3.26 -17.12 -28.19
C SER A 315 3.97 -15.83 -27.76
N ASN A 316 3.22 -14.93 -27.12
CA ASN A 316 3.72 -13.65 -26.63
C ASN A 316 3.76 -13.66 -25.10
N GLY A 317 4.86 -13.19 -24.50
CA GLY A 317 4.95 -12.89 -23.07
C GLY A 317 4.77 -14.11 -22.15
N THR A 318 5.37 -15.25 -22.52
CA THR A 318 5.43 -16.43 -21.64
C THR A 318 6.83 -16.55 -21.03
N ILE A 319 6.99 -17.43 -20.02
CA ILE A 319 8.30 -17.76 -19.45
C ILE A 319 9.31 -18.30 -20.48
N ALA A 320 8.84 -18.68 -21.67
CA ALA A 320 9.67 -19.17 -22.76
C ALA A 320 10.24 -18.05 -23.66
N ASP A 321 9.83 -16.79 -23.48
CA ASP A 321 10.41 -15.61 -24.15
C ASP A 321 11.65 -15.16 -23.36
N LEU A 322 12.72 -15.93 -23.52
CA LEU A 322 13.96 -15.82 -22.74
C LEU A 322 14.75 -14.54 -23.03
N ASN A 323 14.48 -13.85 -24.14
CA ASN A 323 15.10 -12.57 -24.46
C ASN A 323 14.18 -11.35 -24.25
N GLY A 324 12.93 -11.57 -23.84
CA GLY A 324 11.96 -10.51 -23.59
C GLY A 324 11.57 -9.70 -24.83
N SER A 325 11.66 -10.29 -26.03
CA SER A 325 11.33 -9.63 -27.29
C SER A 325 9.82 -9.45 -27.51
N GLY A 326 9.01 -10.11 -26.68
CA GLY A 326 7.56 -10.19 -26.80
C GLY A 326 7.07 -11.39 -27.60
N SER A 327 7.95 -12.27 -28.09
CA SER A 327 7.59 -13.47 -28.87
C SER A 327 8.57 -14.62 -28.67
N VAL A 328 8.06 -15.85 -28.52
CA VAL A 328 8.89 -17.06 -28.41
C VAL A 328 9.31 -17.56 -29.80
N ASP A 329 10.60 -17.48 -30.12
CA ASP A 329 11.12 -17.90 -31.43
C ASP A 329 12.51 -18.57 -31.39
N ALA A 330 13.19 -18.60 -32.53
CA ALA A 330 14.49 -19.25 -32.68
C ALA A 330 15.60 -18.59 -31.85
N ALA A 331 15.46 -17.31 -31.49
CA ALA A 331 16.37 -16.63 -30.59
C ALA A 331 16.26 -17.22 -29.17
N ASP A 332 15.06 -17.46 -28.67
CA ASP A 332 14.84 -18.10 -27.36
C ASP A 332 15.33 -19.54 -27.34
N LEU A 333 15.05 -20.30 -28.41
CA LEU A 333 15.61 -21.64 -28.56
C LEU A 333 17.13 -21.64 -28.51
N THR A 334 17.78 -20.66 -29.15
CA THR A 334 19.24 -20.54 -29.12
C THR A 334 19.74 -20.27 -27.70
N ILE A 335 19.04 -19.43 -26.93
CA ILE A 335 19.37 -19.17 -25.53
C ILE A 335 19.25 -20.44 -24.70
N LEU A 336 18.13 -21.18 -24.82
CA LEU A 336 17.91 -22.43 -24.10
C LEU A 336 18.99 -23.47 -24.44
N LEU A 337 19.30 -23.68 -25.72
CA LEU A 337 20.32 -24.64 -26.14
C LEU A 337 21.74 -24.26 -25.69
N ASN A 338 22.04 -22.96 -25.58
CA ASN A 338 23.32 -22.50 -25.02
C ASN A 338 23.41 -22.72 -23.51
N ALA A 339 22.28 -22.76 -22.82
CA ALA A 339 22.20 -23.03 -21.39
C ALA A 339 22.09 -24.52 -21.05
N TRP A 340 22.09 -25.40 -22.05
CA TRP A 340 21.89 -26.84 -21.89
C TRP A 340 22.87 -27.48 -20.91
N THR A 341 22.34 -28.27 -19.97
CA THR A 341 23.15 -28.90 -18.90
C THR A 341 23.04 -30.42 -18.82
N ALA A 342 22.03 -31.04 -19.44
CA ALA A 342 21.85 -32.50 -19.44
C ALA A 342 21.31 -33.07 -20.75
#